data_AF-A0A7K0BK87-F1
#
_entry.id   AF-A0A7K0BK87-F1
#
_cell.length_a   1.000
_cell.length_b   1.000
_cell.length_c   1.000
_cell.angle_alpha   90.00
_cell.angle_beta   90.00
_cell.angle_gamma   90.00
#
_symmetry.space_group_name_H-M   'P 1'
#
loop_
_entity.id
_entity.type
_entity.pdbx_description
1 polymer ?
#
loop_
_entity_poly.entity_id
_entity_poly.type
_entity_poly.pdbx_seq_one_letter_code
_entity_poly.pdbx_strand_id
1 'polypeptide(L)' 'MKKQYTVPFVLFLLGMAITIIGALFKLMHWPGANFMLIIGMIAEAIAIISLIIVLLKKDK' A
#
# COMPACT_ATOMS: atom_id res chain seq x y z
N MET A 1 6.92 -18.62 1.44
CA MET A 1 6.06 -17.90 0.46
C MET A 1 6.74 -17.94 -0.89
N LYS A 2 6.04 -18.24 -2.01
CA LYS A 2 6.67 -18.13 -3.34
C LYS A 2 7.16 -16.68 -3.51
N LYS A 3 8.42 -16.49 -3.95
CA LYS A 3 9.10 -15.18 -4.07
C LYS A 3 8.28 -14.11 -4.81
N GLN A 4 7.37 -14.56 -5.69
CA GLN A 4 6.43 -13.74 -6.46
C GLN A 4 5.40 -12.97 -5.60
N TYR A 5 5.00 -13.47 -4.43
CA TYR A 5 4.04 -12.79 -3.53
C TYR A 5 4.69 -11.79 -2.59
N THR A 6 6.00 -11.91 -2.40
CA THR A 6 6.73 -11.08 -1.44
C THR A 6 6.72 -9.61 -1.83
N VAL A 7 6.84 -9.31 -3.14
CA VAL A 7 6.85 -7.93 -3.65
C VAL A 7 5.54 -7.18 -3.37
N PRO A 8 4.35 -7.66 -3.80
CA PRO A 8 3.10 -6.98 -3.50
C PRO A 8 2.82 -6.90 -2.00
N PHE A 9 3.21 -7.92 -1.22
CA PHE A 9 3.02 -7.90 0.23
C PHE A 9 3.86 -6.81 0.92
N VAL A 10 5.14 -6.66 0.55
CA VAL A 10 6.00 -5.60 1.12
C VAL A 10 5.50 -4.21 0.72
N LEU A 11 5.08 -4.02 -0.54
CA LEU A 11 4.50 -2.75 -0.99
C LEU A 11 3.20 -2.40 -0.24
N PHE A 12 2.35 -3.40 0.01
CA PHE A 12 1.13 -3.23 0.77
C PHE A 12 1.41 -2.78 2.21
N LEU A 13 2.35 -3.45 2.90
CA LEU A 13 2.72 -3.08 4.27
C LEU A 13 3.35 -1.69 4.36
N LEU A 14 4.17 -1.32 3.38
CA LEU A 14 4.75 0.03 3.29
C LEU A 14 3.66 1.09 3.07
N GLY A 15 2.73 0.84 2.14
CA GLY A 15 1.57 1.70 1.91
C GLY A 15 0.73 1.88 3.17
N MET A 16 0.41 0.78 3.86
CA MET A 16 -0.33 0.78 5.11
C MET A 16 0.35 1.60 6.22
N ALA A 17 1.67 1.47 6.37
CA ALA A 17 2.42 2.27 7.35
C ALA A 17 2.32 3.78 7.03
N ILE A 18 2.47 4.16 5.76
CA ILE A 18 2.34 5.56 5.32
C ILE A 18 0.91 6.07 5.55
N THR A 19 -0.11 5.27 5.24
CA THR A 19 -1.52 5.62 5.47
C THR A 19 -1.80 5.83 6.96
N ILE A 20 -1.30 4.97 7.84
CA ILE A 20 -1.44 5.11 9.30
C ILE A 20 -0.79 6.41 9.80
N ILE A 21 0.42 6.71 9.32
CA ILE A 21 1.12 7.96 9.66
C ILE A 21 0.33 9.17 9.14
N GLY A 22 -0.17 9.12 7.91
CA GLY A 22 -1.01 10.17 7.33
C GLY A 22 -2.31 10.38 8.11
N ALA A 23 -2.93 9.30 8.59
CA ALA A 23 -4.13 9.38 9.44
C ALA A 23 -3.82 10.01 10.80
N LEU A 24 -2.67 9.68 11.40
CA LEU A 24 -2.21 10.34 12.63
C LEU A 24 -1.98 11.84 12.38
N PHE A 25 -1.31 12.22 11.30
CA PHE A 25 -1.12 13.62 10.92
C PHE A 25 -2.46 14.35 10.73
N LYS A 26 -3.46 13.67 10.15
CA LYS A 26 -4.82 14.19 9.99
C LYS A 26 -5.46 14.47 11.34
N LEU A 27 -5.33 13.56 12.31
CA LEU A 27 -5.84 13.73 13.67
C LEU A 27 -5.16 14.91 14.39
N MET A 28 -3.85 15.04 14.21
CA MET A 28 -3.05 16.11 14.80
C MET A 28 -3.18 17.47 14.06
N HIS A 29 -3.97 17.53 12.99
CA HIS A 29 -4.15 18.71 12.11
C HIS A 29 -2.84 19.22 11.51
N TRP A 30 -1.85 18.34 11.39
CA TRP A 30 -0.55 18.68 10.85
C TRP A 30 -0.61 18.90 9.33
N PRO A 31 0.17 19.84 8.79
CA PRO A 31 0.20 20.11 7.36
C PRO A 31 0.68 18.87 6.60
N GLY A 32 0.13 18.65 5.40
CA GLY A 32 0.52 17.52 4.55
C GLY A 32 -0.18 16.19 4.84
N ALA A 33 -1.08 16.11 5.83
CA ALA A 33 -1.82 14.90 6.16
C ALA A 33 -2.55 14.28 4.95
N ASN A 34 -3.25 15.11 4.17
CA ASN A 34 -3.97 14.65 2.98
C ASN A 34 -3.03 14.07 1.92
N PHE A 35 -1.86 14.69 1.73
CA PHE A 35 -0.87 14.20 0.77
C PHE A 35 -0.32 12.83 1.20
N MET A 36 0.01 12.66 2.48
CA MET A 36 0.46 11.36 3.01
C MET A 36 -0.60 10.28 2.84
N LEU A 37 -1.87 10.59 3.11
CA LEU A 37 -2.97 9.65 2.92
C LEU A 37 -3.14 9.25 1.45
N ILE A 38 -3.09 10.20 0.52
CA ILE A 38 -3.21 9.91 -0.91
C ILE A 38 -2.05 9.02 -1.37
N ILE A 39 -0.82 9.31 -0.96
CA ILE A 39 0.36 8.52 -1.33
C ILE A 39 0.25 7.09 -0.78
N GLY A 40 -0.13 6.93 0.49
CA GLY A 40 -0.33 5.62 1.12
C GLY A 40 -1.39 4.80 0.40
N MET A 41 -2.55 5.40 0.12
CA MET A 41 -3.65 4.73 -0.59
C MET A 41 -3.29 4.36 -2.04
N ILE A 42 -2.52 5.18 -2.75
CA ILE A 42 -2.03 4.84 -4.10
C ILE A 42 -1.06 3.64 -4.03
N ALA A 43 -0.15 3.61 -3.05
CA ALA A 43 0.76 2.49 -2.87
C ALA A 43 0.00 1.18 -2.57
N GLU A 44 -1.04 1.24 -1.73
CA GLU A 44 -1.92 0.11 -1.44
C GLU A 44 -2.67 -0.36 -2.70
N ALA A 45 -3.22 0.55 -3.50
CA ALA A 45 -3.89 0.22 -4.76
C ALA A 45 -2.95 -0.49 -5.74
N ILE A 46 -1.72 0.00 -5.91
CA ILE A 46 -0.70 -0.61 -6.77
C ILE A 46 -0.31 -2.01 -6.25
N ALA A 47 -0.17 -2.16 -4.94
CA ALA A 47 0.16 -3.43 -4.32
C ALA A 47 -0.93 -4.49 -4.56
N ILE A 48 -2.20 -4.11 -4.41
CA ILE A 48 -3.35 -4.99 -4.67
C ILE A 48 -3.42 -5.36 -6.15
N ILE A 49 -3.27 -4.42 -7.07
CA ILE A 49 -3.26 -4.70 -8.52
C ILE A 49 -2.13 -5.68 -8.86
N SER A 50 -0.94 -5.44 -8.33
CA SER A 50 0.22 -6.32 -8.53
C SER A 50 -0.03 -7.73 -7.98
N LEU A 51 -0.67 -7.83 -6.81
CA LEU A 51 -1.06 -9.10 -6.21
C LEU A 51 -2.07 -9.85 -7.09
N ILE A 52 -3.09 -9.17 -7.60
CA ILE A 52 -4.10 -9.75 -8.49
C ILE A 52 -3.43 -10.31 -9.75
N ILE A 53 -2.55 -9.53 -10.41
CA ILE A 53 -1.81 -9.99 -11.59
C ILE A 53 -0.97 -11.24 -11.27
N VAL A 54 -0.32 -11.25 -10.10
CA VAL A 54 0.48 -12.38 -9.63
C VAL A 54 -0.38 -13.62 -9.36
N LEU A 55 -1.59 -13.45 -8.83
CA LEU A 55 -2.54 -14.53 -8.60
C LEU A 55 -3.07 -15.11 -9.92
N LEU A 56 -3.48 -14.25 -10.86
CA LEU A 56 -3.97 -14.67 -12.19
C LEU A 56 -2.90 -15.41 -13.01
N LYS A 57 -1.62 -15.07 -12.83
CA LYS A 57 -0.52 -15.79 -13.47
C LYS A 57 -0.20 -17.15 -12.84
N LYS A 58 -0.69 -17.45 -11.65
CA LYS A 58 -0.40 -18.72 -10.97
C LYS A 58 -1.37 -19.85 -11.34
N ASP A 59 -2.56 -19.52 -11.81
CA ASP A 59 -3.54 -20.51 -12.31
C ASP A 59 -3.25 -21.00 -13.73
N LYS A 60 -2.23 -20.45 -14.40
CA LYS A 60 -1.63 -21.01 -15.62
C LYS A 60 -0.31 -21.69 -15.29
#